data_AF-E6PPS9-F1
#
_entry.id   AF-E6PPS9-F1
#
_cell.length_a   1.000
_cell.length_b   1.000
_cell.length_c   1.000
_cell.angle_alpha   90.00
_cell.angle_beta   90.00
_cell.angle_gamma   90.00
#
_symmetry.space_group_name_H-M   'P 1'
#
loop_
_entity.id
_entity.type
_entity.pdbx_description
1 polymer ?
#
loop_
_entity_poly.entity_id
_entity_poly.type
_entity_poly.pdbx_seq_one_letter_code
_entity_poly.pdbx_strand_id
1 'polypeptide(L)'
;MAGEHGHFHVFGPAPTLQNGNKAGPELSSAAPPDLTADLAADAPPGSTPDYTHLVGISVDERGFPLRLFATNRWVTAEQWLPAPAVIRTMHKIDMAQAKPAAAARWVEGMVRLFAVQIAALVQRRDARIATRTLHADPERVFEDRRTHILSQCRIDLAKQFQFLEGAGIG
;
A
#
# COMPACT_ATOMS: atom_id res chain seq x y z
N MET A 1 -17.70 4.29 13.11
CA MET A 1 -16.33 4.05 13.60
C MET A 1 -16.07 5.09 14.66
N ALA A 2 -15.90 4.71 15.93
CA ALA A 2 -15.68 5.68 17.00
C ALA A 2 -14.21 6.13 16.99
N GLY A 3 -13.98 7.44 16.98
CA GLY A 3 -12.66 8.06 17.15
C GLY A 3 -11.85 8.33 15.89
N GLU A 4 -12.17 7.75 14.72
CA GLU A 4 -11.47 8.08 13.46
C GLU A 4 -11.86 9.49 12.98
N HIS A 5 -10.86 10.34 12.76
CA HIS A 5 -11.03 11.72 12.26
C HIS A 5 -10.33 11.97 10.92
N GLY A 6 -9.68 10.96 10.36
CA GLY A 6 -9.04 11.02 9.05
C GLY A 6 -8.16 9.81 8.79
N HIS A 7 -7.56 9.78 7.61
CA HIS A 7 -6.55 8.79 7.28
C HIS A 7 -5.62 9.30 6.17
N PHE A 8 -4.47 8.66 6.06
CA PHE A 8 -3.52 8.83 4.97
C PHE A 8 -3.57 7.60 4.07
N HIS A 9 -3.40 7.80 2.77
CA HIS A 9 -3.06 6.74 1.83
C HIS A 9 -1.61 6.91 1.40
N VAL A 10 -0.82 5.85 1.52
CA VAL A 10 0.59 5.84 1.12
C VAL A 10 0.72 5.08 -0.18
N PHE A 11 1.34 5.73 -1.17
CA PHE A 11 1.61 5.16 -2.49
C PHE A 11 3.10 4.98 -2.70
N GLY A 12 3.45 3.98 -3.49
CA GLY A 12 4.81 3.76 -3.98
C GLY A 12 4.81 3.62 -5.50
N PRO A 13 5.98 3.77 -6.13
CA PRO A 13 6.10 3.61 -7.58
C PRO A 13 5.73 2.19 -7.98
N ALA A 14 5.08 2.08 -9.13
CA ALA A 14 4.74 0.82 -9.77
C ALA A 14 5.25 0.85 -11.23
N PRO A 15 5.67 -0.30 -11.79
CA PRO A 15 6.28 -0.31 -13.12
C PRO A 15 5.33 0.20 -14.20
N THR A 16 5.73 1.25 -14.91
CA THR A 16 5.09 1.65 -16.17
C THR A 16 5.31 0.55 -17.20
N LEU A 17 4.24 -0.13 -17.59
CA LEU A 17 4.26 -1.00 -18.77
C LEU A 17 4.39 -0.08 -19.99
N GLN A 18 5.55 -0.06 -20.64
CA GLN A 18 5.68 0.63 -21.92
C GLN A 18 4.67 0.03 -22.92
N ASN A 19 3.83 0.87 -23.50
CA ASN A 19 2.87 0.49 -24.53
C ASN A 19 3.62 -0.16 -25.71
N GLY A 20 3.42 -1.47 -25.90
CA GLY A 20 4.01 -2.19 -27.03
C GLY A 20 3.50 -3.62 -27.18
N ASN A 21 3.26 -4.35 -26.09
CA ASN A 21 2.77 -5.73 -26.17
C ASN A 21 1.55 -5.92 -25.27
N LYS A 22 0.40 -6.28 -25.86
CA LYS A 22 -0.71 -6.88 -25.13
C LYS A 22 -0.24 -8.21 -24.55
N ALA A 23 0.09 -8.24 -23.27
CA ALA A 23 0.22 -9.49 -22.52
C ALA A 23 -0.85 -9.50 -21.44
N GLY A 24 -1.82 -10.41 -21.61
CA GLY A 24 -2.60 -10.95 -20.49
C GLY A 24 -1.68 -11.71 -19.52
N PRO A 25 -2.25 -12.32 -18.47
CA PRO A 25 -1.51 -12.60 -17.24
C PRO A 25 -0.46 -13.69 -17.47
N GLU A 26 0.81 -13.34 -17.41
CA GLU A 26 1.87 -14.29 -17.12
C GLU A 26 2.63 -13.86 -15.86
N LEU A 27 2.41 -14.64 -14.80
CA LEU A 27 3.35 -14.81 -13.70
C LEU A 27 4.65 -15.36 -14.29
N SER A 28 5.60 -14.48 -14.60
CA SER A 28 6.97 -14.89 -14.93
C SER A 28 7.96 -14.17 -14.03
N SER A 29 8.74 -15.00 -13.34
CA SER A 29 9.86 -14.67 -12.47
C SER A 29 11.02 -14.08 -13.29
N ALA A 30 10.92 -12.81 -13.67
CA ALA A 30 12.05 -12.03 -14.16
C ALA A 30 12.39 -10.93 -13.15
N ALA A 31 13.69 -10.77 -12.88
CA ALA A 31 14.20 -9.71 -12.00
C ALA A 31 13.70 -8.34 -12.49
N PRO A 32 13.25 -7.43 -11.59
CA PRO A 32 12.68 -6.17 -12.01
C PRO A 32 13.77 -5.26 -12.62
N PRO A 33 13.44 -4.51 -13.69
CA PRO A 33 14.33 -3.50 -14.25
C PRO A 33 14.60 -2.37 -13.24
N ASP A 34 15.73 -1.68 -13.47
CA ASP A 34 16.26 -0.62 -12.63
C ASP A 34 15.25 0.53 -12.46
N LEU A 35 15.07 1.00 -11.21
CA LEU A 35 13.91 1.78 -10.74
C LEU A 35 14.11 3.31 -10.82
N THR A 36 14.85 3.80 -11.82
CA THR A 36 15.12 5.24 -11.98
C THR A 36 14.49 5.76 -13.27
N ALA A 37 13.17 5.93 -13.26
CA ALA A 37 12.48 6.69 -14.30
C ALA A 37 11.72 7.85 -13.65
N ASP A 38 11.99 9.05 -14.17
CA ASP A 38 11.52 10.32 -13.67
C ASP A 38 9.98 10.40 -13.64
N LEU A 39 9.45 10.82 -12.49
CA LEU A 39 8.02 11.09 -12.28
C LEU A 39 7.64 12.38 -13.00
N ALA A 40 7.28 12.30 -14.29
CA ALA A 40 6.80 13.43 -15.06
C ALA A 40 5.30 13.30 -15.40
N ALA A 41 4.56 14.34 -14.97
CA ALA A 41 3.27 14.90 -15.38
C ALA A 41 2.29 14.09 -16.26
N ASP A 42 1.05 14.03 -15.76
CA ASP A 42 -0.24 13.70 -16.42
C ASP A 42 -0.15 12.70 -17.57
N ALA A 43 -0.12 11.43 -17.18
CA ALA A 43 -0.23 10.33 -18.12
C ALA A 43 -1.54 10.41 -18.94
N PRO A 44 -1.52 10.06 -20.24
CA PRO A 44 -2.68 10.18 -21.12
C PRO A 44 -3.86 9.32 -20.63
N PRO A 45 -5.11 9.70 -20.94
CA PRO A 45 -6.29 8.92 -20.57
C PRO A 45 -6.16 7.47 -21.05
N GLY A 46 -6.21 6.52 -20.11
CA GLY A 46 -6.08 5.08 -20.38
C GLY A 46 -4.68 4.49 -20.19
N SER A 47 -3.69 5.26 -19.72
CA SER A 47 -2.41 4.70 -19.27
C SER A 47 -2.59 3.87 -17.99
N THR A 48 -1.87 2.75 -17.90
CA THR A 48 -1.72 2.01 -16.63
C THR A 48 -1.13 2.95 -15.58
N PRO A 49 -1.73 3.05 -14.36
CA PRO A 49 -1.16 3.84 -13.28
C PRO A 49 0.28 3.40 -12.97
N ASP A 50 1.14 4.36 -12.69
CA ASP A 50 2.55 4.19 -12.32
C ASP A 50 2.75 4.14 -10.79
N TYR A 51 1.66 3.87 -10.05
CA TYR A 51 1.65 3.82 -8.59
C TYR A 51 0.86 2.62 -8.07
N THR A 52 1.25 2.15 -6.89
CA THR A 52 0.56 1.13 -6.10
C THR A 52 0.29 1.64 -4.69
N HIS A 53 -0.82 1.24 -4.09
CA HIS A 53 -1.17 1.53 -2.72
C HIS A 53 -0.39 0.59 -1.78
N LEU A 54 0.41 1.19 -0.91
CA LEU A 54 1.20 0.47 0.08
C LEU A 54 0.36 0.18 1.32
N VAL A 55 -0.25 1.22 1.90
CA VAL A 55 -1.07 1.12 3.11
C VAL A 55 -1.89 2.39 3.35
N GLY A 56 -3.06 2.22 3.96
CA GLY A 56 -3.84 3.28 4.56
C GLY A 56 -3.62 3.34 6.08
N ILE A 57 -3.42 4.54 6.63
CA ILE A 57 -3.16 4.79 8.06
C ILE A 57 -4.27 5.67 8.60
N SER A 58 -5.16 5.14 9.44
CA SER A 58 -6.21 5.96 10.06
C SER A 58 -5.70 6.64 11.32
N VAL A 59 -6.24 7.82 11.61
CA VAL A 59 -5.86 8.64 12.77
C VAL A 59 -7.06 9.12 13.58
N ASP A 60 -6.82 9.41 14.85
CA ASP A 60 -7.76 10.13 15.70
C ASP A 60 -7.72 11.65 15.49
N GLU A 61 -8.52 12.40 16.26
CA GLU A 61 -8.59 13.86 16.20
C GLU A 61 -7.26 14.57 16.51
N ARG A 62 -6.34 13.86 17.17
CA ARG A 62 -5.01 14.34 17.57
C ARG A 62 -3.92 13.87 16.59
N GLY A 63 -4.27 13.11 15.56
CA GLY A 63 -3.32 12.56 14.61
C GLY A 63 -2.63 11.27 15.07
N PHE A 64 -3.05 10.64 16.17
CA PHE A 64 -2.46 9.36 16.60
C PHE A 64 -2.97 8.22 15.73
N PRO A 65 -2.08 7.28 15.33
CA PRO A 65 -2.45 6.19 14.44
C PRO A 65 -3.34 5.17 15.18
N LEU A 66 -4.46 4.78 14.55
CA LEU A 66 -5.44 3.85 15.12
C LEU A 66 -5.46 2.49 14.42
N ARG A 67 -5.37 2.49 13.09
CA ARG A 67 -5.45 1.26 12.28
C ARG A 67 -4.66 1.39 10.99
N LEU A 68 -4.20 0.25 10.50
CA LEU A 68 -3.66 0.09 9.16
C LEU A 68 -4.67 -0.67 8.31
N PHE A 69 -4.80 -0.31 7.04
CA PHE A 69 -5.72 -0.99 6.13
C PHE A 69 -5.20 -1.04 4.70
N ALA A 70 -5.59 -2.08 3.97
CA ALA A 70 -5.38 -2.18 2.54
C ALA A 70 -6.73 -2.17 1.83
N THR A 71 -6.85 -1.33 0.81
CA THR A 71 -8.07 -1.14 0.05
C THR A 71 -8.20 -2.11 -1.10
N ASN A 72 -9.39 -2.19 -1.68
CA ASN A 72 -9.59 -2.78 -2.99
C ASN A 72 -9.11 -1.82 -4.09
N ARG A 73 -8.73 -2.37 -5.25
CA ARG A 73 -8.10 -1.63 -6.35
C ARG A 73 -8.94 -0.43 -6.81
N TRP A 74 -10.26 -0.60 -6.93
CA TRP A 74 -11.16 0.47 -7.37
C TRP A 74 -11.14 1.72 -6.47
N VAL A 75 -10.76 1.57 -5.19
CA VAL A 75 -10.75 2.71 -4.23
C VAL A 75 -9.64 3.70 -4.59
N THR A 76 -8.51 3.19 -5.08
CA THR A 76 -7.33 4.00 -5.35
C THR A 76 -6.94 4.05 -6.82
N ALA A 77 -7.68 3.35 -7.69
CA ALA A 77 -7.36 3.21 -9.12
C ALA A 77 -5.89 2.84 -9.37
N GLU A 78 -5.33 2.01 -8.48
CA GLU A 78 -3.91 1.68 -8.45
C GLU A 78 -3.52 0.60 -9.47
N GLN A 79 -2.22 0.50 -9.78
CA GLN A 79 -1.67 -0.73 -10.33
C GLN A 79 -1.62 -1.76 -9.21
N TRP A 80 -2.33 -2.88 -9.41
CA TRP A 80 -2.32 -3.96 -8.44
C TRP A 80 -0.98 -4.71 -8.49
N LEU A 81 -0.18 -4.57 -7.43
CA LEU A 81 1.05 -5.33 -7.27
C LEU A 81 0.89 -6.43 -6.20
N PRO A 82 1.47 -7.62 -6.39
CA PRO A 82 1.42 -8.69 -5.39
C PRO A 82 2.22 -8.31 -4.14
N ALA A 83 1.89 -8.92 -3.01
CA ALA A 83 2.45 -8.60 -1.70
C ALA A 83 3.98 -8.53 -1.68
N PRO A 84 4.74 -9.47 -2.29
CA PRO A 84 6.20 -9.36 -2.32
C PRO A 84 6.72 -8.10 -2.99
N ALA A 85 6.04 -7.60 -4.04
CA ALA A 85 6.42 -6.37 -4.71
C ALA A 85 6.08 -5.15 -3.86
N VAL A 86 4.86 -5.08 -3.30
CA VAL A 86 4.45 -4.00 -2.38
C VAL A 86 5.39 -3.91 -1.17
N ILE A 87 5.75 -5.03 -0.56
CA ILE A 87 6.66 -5.08 0.58
C ILE A 87 8.06 -4.58 0.20
N ARG A 88 8.59 -4.95 -0.97
CA ARG A 88 9.87 -4.41 -1.46
C ARG A 88 9.81 -2.90 -1.68
N THR A 89 8.73 -2.39 -2.28
CA THR A 89 8.54 -0.95 -2.48
C THR A 89 8.44 -0.22 -1.13
N MET A 90 7.69 -0.76 -0.18
CA MET A 90 7.57 -0.23 1.17
C MET A 90 8.92 -0.16 1.89
N HIS A 91 9.78 -1.16 1.77
CA HIS A 91 11.12 -1.12 2.39
C HIS A 91 12.05 -0.05 1.81
N LYS A 92 11.78 0.40 0.58
CA LYS A 92 12.52 1.45 -0.12
C LYS A 92 11.85 2.82 -0.03
N ILE A 93 10.83 2.97 0.82
CA ILE A 93 10.12 4.25 0.97
C ILE A 93 11.11 5.36 1.35
N ASP A 94 11.04 6.45 0.59
CA ASP A 94 11.79 7.68 0.83
C ASP A 94 10.85 8.85 0.56
N MET A 95 10.51 9.59 1.61
CA MET A 95 9.65 10.77 1.54
C MET A 95 10.42 12.04 1.89
N ALA A 96 11.76 12.04 1.84
CA ALA A 96 12.58 13.17 2.29
C ALA A 96 12.27 14.48 1.54
N GLN A 97 11.87 14.40 0.27
CA GLN A 97 11.52 15.56 -0.55
C GLN A 97 10.02 15.92 -0.51
N ALA A 98 9.18 15.10 0.12
CA ALA A 98 7.74 15.31 0.15
C ALA A 98 7.36 16.48 1.08
N LYS A 99 6.29 17.19 0.71
CA LYS A 99 5.76 18.34 1.45
C LYS A 99 4.30 18.11 1.86
N PRO A 100 3.87 18.57 3.04
CA PRO A 100 4.67 19.21 4.10
C PRO A 100 5.63 18.24 4.79
N ALA A 101 6.87 18.68 5.04
CA ALA A 101 7.95 17.79 5.49
C ALA A 101 7.69 17.11 6.85
N ALA A 102 6.97 17.77 7.77
CA ALA A 102 6.61 17.17 9.05
C ALA A 102 5.64 16.00 8.89
N ALA A 103 4.61 16.15 8.05
CA ALA A 103 3.66 15.07 7.75
C ALA A 103 4.35 13.93 7.00
N ALA A 104 5.21 14.25 6.01
CA ALA A 104 5.98 13.25 5.28
C ALA A 104 6.86 12.39 6.19
N ARG A 105 7.64 13.01 7.09
CA ARG A 105 8.46 12.28 8.08
C ARG A 105 7.62 11.43 9.02
N TRP A 106 6.47 11.94 9.46
CA TRP A 106 5.56 11.18 10.31
C TRP A 106 5.01 9.95 9.58
N VAL A 107 4.52 10.10 8.34
CA VAL A 107 4.02 8.99 7.52
C VAL A 107 5.11 7.95 7.28
N GLU A 108 6.29 8.39 6.83
CA GLU A 108 7.42 7.49 6.58
C GLU A 108 7.81 6.73 7.87
N GLY A 109 7.88 7.44 9.00
CA GLY A 109 8.15 6.84 10.31
C GLY A 109 7.12 5.80 10.70
N MET A 110 5.82 6.06 10.48
CA MET A 110 4.76 5.08 10.76
C MET A 110 4.86 3.84 9.86
N VAL A 111 5.17 4.03 8.57
CA VAL A 111 5.36 2.91 7.64
C VAL A 111 6.55 2.04 8.06
N ARG A 112 7.67 2.66 8.44
CA ARG A 112 8.86 1.94 8.92
C ARG A 112 8.59 1.24 10.26
N LEU A 113 7.98 1.93 11.22
CA LEU A 113 7.71 1.41 12.55
C LEU A 113 6.78 0.20 12.55
N PHE A 114 5.78 0.19 11.65
CA PHE A 114 4.80 -0.88 11.53
C PHE A 114 5.01 -1.79 10.31
N ALA A 115 6.23 -1.82 9.75
CA ALA A 115 6.53 -2.56 8.52
C ALA A 115 6.11 -4.05 8.58
N VAL A 116 6.27 -4.70 9.73
CA VAL A 116 5.88 -6.10 9.94
C VAL A 116 4.35 -6.26 9.86
N GLN A 117 3.61 -5.38 10.52
CA GLN A 117 2.16 -5.37 10.50
C GLN A 117 1.62 -5.07 9.09
N ILE A 118 2.26 -4.15 8.37
CA ILE A 118 1.92 -3.83 6.97
C ILE A 118 2.19 -5.03 6.07
N ALA A 119 3.33 -5.72 6.20
CA ALA A 119 3.60 -6.92 5.42
C ALA A 119 2.52 -8.00 5.61
N ALA A 120 2.16 -8.28 6.87
CA ALA A 120 1.10 -9.24 7.19
C ALA A 120 -0.29 -8.78 6.67
N LEU A 121 -0.55 -7.48 6.72
CA LEU A 121 -1.78 -6.86 6.19
C LEU A 121 -1.90 -7.07 4.67
N VAL A 122 -0.83 -6.81 3.92
CA VAL A 122 -0.80 -6.93 2.46
C VAL A 122 -0.86 -8.40 2.02
N GLN A 123 -0.24 -9.32 2.78
CA GLN A 123 -0.43 -10.76 2.54
C GLN A 123 -1.89 -11.20 2.72
N ARG A 124 -2.58 -10.70 3.76
CA ARG A 124 -4.02 -10.96 3.95
C ARG A 124 -4.88 -10.35 2.85
N ARG A 125 -4.50 -9.20 2.31
CA ARG A 125 -5.15 -8.55 1.16
C ARG A 125 -5.13 -9.48 -0.04
N ASP A 126 -3.96 -10.01 -0.39
CA ASP A 126 -3.78 -10.90 -1.53
C ASP A 126 -4.52 -12.23 -1.34
N ALA A 127 -4.43 -12.83 -0.16
CA ALA A 127 -5.16 -14.06 0.17
C ALA A 127 -6.69 -13.87 -0.01
N ARG A 128 -7.24 -12.74 0.44
CA ARG A 128 -8.67 -12.44 0.30
C ARG A 128 -9.09 -12.28 -1.16
N ILE A 129 -8.28 -11.63 -1.99
CA ILE A 129 -8.53 -11.54 -3.43
C ILE A 129 -8.50 -12.94 -4.04
N ALA A 130 -7.44 -13.71 -3.78
CA ALA A 130 -7.28 -15.06 -4.32
C ALA A 130 -8.48 -15.96 -3.98
N THR A 131 -8.96 -15.94 -2.73
CA THR A 131 -10.17 -16.69 -2.32
C THR A 131 -11.41 -16.25 -3.09
N ARG A 132 -11.61 -14.94 -3.30
CA ARG A 132 -12.79 -14.42 -3.99
C ARG A 132 -12.78 -14.72 -5.48
N THR A 133 -11.60 -14.71 -6.11
CA THR A 133 -11.45 -15.04 -7.53
C THR A 133 -11.66 -16.53 -7.84
N LEU A 134 -11.72 -17.40 -6.83
CA LEU A 134 -12.16 -18.80 -7.01
C LEU A 134 -13.64 -18.91 -7.41
N HIS A 135 -14.44 -17.92 -7.06
CA HIS A 135 -15.90 -17.96 -7.19
C HIS A 135 -16.46 -16.83 -8.07
N ALA A 136 -15.61 -15.96 -8.62
CA ALA A 136 -16.00 -14.84 -9.43
C ALA A 136 -14.87 -14.44 -10.40
N ASP A 137 -15.26 -13.79 -11.50
CA ASP A 137 -14.32 -13.17 -12.42
C ASP A 137 -13.38 -12.19 -11.68
N PRO A 138 -12.05 -12.25 -11.89
CA PRO A 138 -11.09 -11.40 -11.18
C PRO A 138 -11.36 -9.90 -11.29
N GLU A 139 -11.72 -9.42 -12.48
CA GLU A 139 -11.95 -7.99 -12.70
C GLU A 139 -13.17 -7.51 -11.90
N ARG A 140 -14.22 -8.32 -11.82
CA ARG A 140 -15.37 -8.03 -10.93
C ARG A 140 -14.98 -7.96 -9.46
N VAL A 141 -14.00 -8.75 -9.01
CA VAL A 141 -13.53 -8.71 -7.61
C VAL A 141 -12.75 -7.41 -7.34
N PHE A 142 -11.88 -7.00 -8.26
CA PHE A 142 -11.11 -5.75 -8.14
C PHE A 142 -11.97 -4.50 -8.26
N GLU A 143 -13.07 -4.57 -9.02
CA GLU A 143 -14.04 -3.48 -9.22
C GLU A 143 -15.29 -3.56 -8.32
N ASP A 144 -15.29 -4.45 -7.31
CA ASP A 144 -16.40 -4.59 -6.37
C ASP A 144 -16.50 -3.38 -5.42
N ARG A 145 -17.35 -2.42 -5.79
CA ARG A 145 -17.66 -1.20 -5.01
C ARG A 145 -18.33 -1.45 -3.66
N ARG A 146 -18.76 -2.68 -3.37
CA ARG A 146 -19.25 -3.06 -2.04
C ARG A 146 -18.09 -3.33 -1.08
N THR A 147 -16.91 -3.64 -1.60
CA THR A 147 -15.73 -3.98 -0.81
C THR A 147 -14.68 -2.87 -0.94
N HIS A 148 -14.61 -2.01 0.07
CA HIS A 148 -13.64 -0.91 0.11
C HIS A 148 -12.32 -1.36 0.75
N ILE A 149 -12.39 -2.10 1.86
CA ILE A 149 -11.24 -2.56 2.64
C ILE A 149 -11.12 -4.08 2.54
N LEU A 150 -9.96 -4.54 2.07
CA LEU A 150 -9.65 -5.97 1.92
C LEU A 150 -9.02 -6.55 3.18
N SER A 151 -8.17 -5.80 3.86
CA SER A 151 -7.58 -6.20 5.13
C SER A 151 -7.36 -4.98 6.02
N GLN A 152 -7.39 -5.19 7.34
CA GLN A 152 -7.05 -4.16 8.32
C GLN A 152 -6.51 -4.77 9.61
N CYS A 153 -5.79 -3.99 10.41
CA CYS A 153 -5.46 -4.30 11.79
C CYS A 153 -5.43 -3.02 12.63
N ARG A 154 -5.78 -3.14 13.91
CA ARG A 154 -5.58 -2.04 14.87
C ARG A 154 -4.10 -1.96 15.23
N ILE A 155 -3.62 -0.74 15.43
CA ILE A 155 -2.27 -0.47 15.93
C ILE A 155 -2.35 0.45 17.14
N ASP A 156 -1.31 0.40 17.96
CA ASP A 156 -1.19 1.19 19.18
C ASP A 156 0.28 1.59 19.30
N LEU A 157 0.52 2.89 19.22
CA LEU A 157 1.87 3.45 19.19
C LEU A 157 2.62 3.18 20.50
N ALA A 158 1.94 3.30 21.65
CA ALA A 158 2.57 3.09 22.95
C ALA A 158 2.97 1.62 23.15
N LYS A 159 2.09 0.69 22.76
CA LYS A 159 2.41 -0.75 22.82
C LYS A 159 3.57 -1.12 21.89
N GLN A 160 3.65 -0.47 20.72
CA GLN A 160 4.75 -0.71 19.79
C GLN A 160 6.09 -0.26 20.37
N PHE A 161 6.16 0.90 21.01
CA PHE A 161 7.38 1.35 21.69
C PHE A 161 7.75 0.44 22.86
N GLN A 162 6.79 0.08 23.72
CA GLN A 162 7.04 -0.84 24.83
C GLN A 162 7.58 -2.19 24.35
N PHE A 163 7.08 -2.70 23.21
CA PHE A 163 7.60 -3.92 22.61
C PHE A 163 9.05 -3.78 22.16
N LEU A 164 9.41 -2.68 21.51
CA LEU A 164 10.78 -2.43 21.02
C LEU A 164 11.76 -2.25 22.18
N GLU A 165 11.38 -1.47 23.20
CA GLU A 165 12.17 -1.27 24.42
C GLU A 165 12.39 -2.60 25.16
N GLY A 166 11.33 -3.39 25.32
CA GLY A 166 11.42 -4.72 25.95
C GLY A 166 12.26 -5.72 25.16
N ALA A 167 12.38 -5.53 23.84
CA ALA A 167 13.26 -6.32 22.97
C ALA A 167 14.73 -5.84 22.99
N GLY A 168 15.05 -4.76 23.71
CA GLY A 168 16.39 -4.15 23.72
C GLY A 168 16.74 -3.41 22.44
N ILE A 169 15.72 -3.00 21.67
CA ILE A 169 15.86 -2.23 20.43
C ILE A 169 15.47 -0.79 20.77
N GLY A 170 16.42 -0.01 21.29
CA GLY A 170 16.24 1.37 21.73
C GLY A 170 17.53 2.16 21.70
#